data_AF-A0AAV8QSU6-F1
#
_entry.id   AF-A0AAV8QSU6-F1
#
_cell.length_a   1.000
_cell.length_b   1.000
_cell.length_c   1.000
_cell.angle_alpha   90.00
_cell.angle_beta   90.00
_cell.angle_gamma   90.00
#
_symmetry.space_group_name_H-M   'P 1'
#
loop_
_entity.id
_entity.type
_entity.pdbx_description
1 polymer ?
#
loop_
_entity_poly.entity_id
_entity_poly.type
_entity_poly.pdbx_seq_one_letter_code
_entity_poly.pdbx_strand_id
1 'polypeptide(L)'
;MAVEDLIELKFRLFDGTDIGPNKYDPSTTVASLKEAILARWPQGTEIAPKTINDVKLINAGKILENNWTITDAASHDERPLAKDPKTNRCACTIL
;
A
#
# COMPACT_ATOMS: atom_id res chain seq x y z
N MET A 1 14.88 19.52 8.14
CA MET A 1 14.22 18.36 8.78
C MET A 1 13.13 17.93 7.82
N ALA A 2 13.43 16.99 6.92
CA ALA A 2 12.55 16.64 5.80
C ALA A 2 11.62 15.49 6.22
N VAL A 3 10.37 15.83 6.53
CA VAL A 3 9.28 14.88 6.82
C VAL A 3 8.26 14.84 5.67
N GLU A 4 8.65 15.32 4.48
CA GLU A 4 7.73 15.66 3.38
C GLU A 4 7.72 14.65 2.22
N ASP A 5 8.49 13.56 2.29
CA ASP A 5 8.50 12.50 1.26
C ASP A 5 7.64 11.28 1.64
N LEU A 6 6.85 11.35 2.72
CA LEU A 6 6.01 10.22 3.11
C LEU A 6 4.86 10.01 2.11
N ILE A 7 4.79 8.81 1.56
CA ILE A 7 3.78 8.39 0.58
C ILE A 7 2.50 7.99 1.30
N GLU A 8 1.39 8.63 0.92
CA GLU A 8 0.07 8.30 1.44
C GLU A 8 -0.52 7.09 0.72
N LEU A 9 -0.64 5.98 1.45
CA LEU A 9 -1.18 4.73 0.93
C LEU A 9 -2.56 4.47 1.50
N LYS A 10 -3.45 3.99 0.62
CA LYS A 10 -4.76 3.47 0.97
C LYS A 10 -4.86 2.04 0.49
N PHE A 11 -5.23 1.16 1.41
CA PHE A 11 -5.44 -0.25 1.12
C PHE A 11 -6.93 -0.54 1.01
N ARG A 12 -7.33 -1.27 -0.01
CA ARG A 12 -8.68 -1.77 -0.16
C ARG A 12 -8.67 -3.28 0.00
N LEU A 13 -9.44 -3.79 0.96
CA LEU A 13 -9.64 -5.22 1.17
C LEU A 13 -10.57 -5.80 0.08
N PHE A 14 -10.50 -7.12 -0.11
CA PHE A 14 -11.39 -7.87 -1.01
C PHE A 14 -12.88 -7.70 -0.66
N ASP A 15 -13.19 -7.51 0.62
CA ASP A 15 -14.54 -7.26 1.15
C ASP A 15 -15.08 -5.86 0.77
N GLY A 16 -14.20 -4.98 0.27
CA GLY A 16 -14.52 -3.58 -0.05
C GLY A 16 -14.23 -2.61 1.08
N THR A 17 -13.95 -3.12 2.29
CA THR A 17 -13.45 -2.33 3.42
C THR A 17 -12.12 -1.67 3.05
N ASP A 18 -11.96 -0.39 3.39
CA ASP A 18 -10.70 0.31 3.17
C ASP A 18 -9.94 0.62 4.45
N ILE A 19 -8.64 0.29 4.43
CA ILE A 19 -7.67 0.55 5.49
C ILE A 19 -6.78 1.71 5.02
N GLY A 20 -6.96 2.90 5.58
CA GLY A 20 -6.16 4.09 5.27
C GLY A 20 -7.00 5.37 5.16
N PRO A 21 -6.38 6.52 4.84
CA PRO A 21 -5.03 6.71 4.32
C PRO A 21 -3.96 6.77 5.43
N ASN A 22 -2.77 6.24 5.16
CA ASN A 22 -1.64 6.30 6.08
C ASN A 22 -0.34 6.69 5.37
N LYS A 23 0.53 7.40 6.08
CA LYS A 23 1.79 7.94 5.56
C LYS A 23 2.92 6.96 5.85
N TYR A 24 3.65 6.58 4.81
CA TYR A 24 4.77 5.65 4.90
C TYR A 24 5.99 6.20 4.19
N ASP A 25 7.17 5.82 4.65
CA ASP A 25 8.41 6.27 4.01
C ASP A 25 8.61 5.54 2.66
N PRO A 26 9.07 6.22 1.59
CA PRO A 26 9.39 5.60 0.30
C PRO A 26 10.33 4.39 0.44
N SER A 27 11.24 4.44 1.41
CA SER A 27 12.20 3.36 1.73
C SER A 27 11.57 2.19 2.49
N THR A 28 10.32 2.33 2.96
CA THR A 28 9.59 1.25 3.64
C THR A 28 9.41 0.09 2.67
N THR A 29 9.53 -1.13 3.16
CA THR A 29 9.28 -2.32 2.34
C THR A 29 7.81 -2.71 2.36
N VAL A 30 7.40 -3.43 1.33
CA VAL A 30 6.09 -4.07 1.25
C VAL A 30 5.85 -4.99 2.46
N ALA A 31 6.89 -5.64 2.98
CA ALA A 31 6.79 -6.41 4.21
C ALA A 31 6.28 -5.56 5.39
N SER A 32 6.91 -4.42 5.66
CA SER A 32 6.49 -3.51 6.73
C SER A 32 5.10 -2.91 6.49
N LEU A 33 4.71 -2.69 5.22
CA LEU A 33 3.33 -2.29 4.90
C LEU A 33 2.33 -3.37 5.30
N LYS A 34 2.61 -4.62 4.94
CA LYS A 34 1.76 -5.75 5.30
C LYS A 34 1.68 -5.93 6.82
N GLU A 35 2.76 -5.70 7.56
CA GLU A 35 2.74 -5.71 9.03
C GLU A 35 1.84 -4.59 9.58
N ALA A 36 1.96 -3.37 9.04
CA ALA A 36 1.11 -2.26 9.46
C ALA A 36 -0.38 -2.50 9.16
N ILE A 37 -0.68 -3.17 8.04
CA ILE A 37 -2.02 -3.59 7.64
C ILE A 37 -2.55 -4.67 8.59
N LEU A 38 -1.73 -5.68 8.94
CA LEU A 38 -2.09 -6.71 9.92
C LEU A 38 -2.42 -6.12 11.29
N ALA A 39 -1.59 -5.18 11.77
CA ALA A 39 -1.80 -4.52 13.04
C ALA A 39 -3.10 -3.68 13.07
N ARG A 40 -3.53 -3.18 11.90
CA ARG A 40 -4.75 -2.38 11.72
C ARG A 40 -5.90 -3.19 11.12
N TRP A 41 -5.73 -4.50 11.02
CA TRP A 41 -6.70 -5.34 10.35
C TRP A 41 -8.02 -5.29 11.11
N PRO A 42 -9.16 -5.05 10.43
CA PRO A 42 -10.45 -5.01 11.11
C PRO A 42 -10.76 -6.37 11.74
N GLN A 43 -10.96 -6.40 13.05
CA GLN A 43 -11.20 -7.62 13.83
C GLN A 43 -12.56 -8.30 13.57
N GLY A 44 -13.27 -7.90 12.51
CA GLY A 44 -14.59 -8.40 12.12
C GLY A 44 -14.63 -9.07 10.75
N THR A 45 -13.49 -9.24 10.07
CA THR A 45 -13.41 -9.93 8.77
C THR A 45 -13.09 -11.41 8.98
N GLU A 46 -13.83 -12.28 8.29
CA GLU A 46 -13.62 -13.73 8.29
C GLU A 46 -12.22 -14.13 7.80
N ILE A 47 -11.63 -13.30 6.94
CA ILE A 47 -10.30 -13.50 6.36
C ILE A 47 -9.32 -12.54 7.06
N ALA A 48 -8.90 -12.91 8.28
CA ALA A 48 -7.84 -12.23 9.00
C ALA A 48 -6.52 -12.95 8.76
N PRO A 49 -5.58 -12.36 8.00
CA PRO A 49 -4.31 -12.99 7.72
C PRO A 49 -3.51 -13.11 9.02
N LYS A 50 -2.92 -14.30 9.25
CA LYS A 50 -2.10 -14.54 10.47
C LYS A 50 -0.69 -13.97 10.35
N THR A 51 -0.19 -13.84 9.12
CA THR A 51 1.17 -13.39 8.82
C THR A 51 1.19 -12.55 7.55
N ILE A 52 2.24 -11.78 7.34
CA ILE A 52 2.37 -10.91 6.15
C ILE A 52 2.41 -11.70 4.84
N ASN A 53 2.83 -12.96 4.87
CA ASN A 53 2.85 -13.80 3.68
C ASN A 53 1.43 -14.10 3.15
N ASP A 54 0.46 -14.05 4.06
CA ASP A 54 -0.96 -14.28 3.76
C ASP A 54 -1.61 -13.01 3.16
N VAL A 55 -1.00 -11.84 3.38
CA VAL A 55 -1.43 -10.56 2.76
C VAL A 55 -0.77 -10.42 1.38
N LYS A 56 -1.58 -10.30 0.32
CA LYS A 56 -1.09 -9.95 -1.02
C LYS A 56 -1.44 -8.52 -1.37
N LEU A 57 -0.44 -7.69 -1.59
CA LEU A 57 -0.64 -6.32 -2.07
C LEU A 57 -0.63 -6.32 -3.60
N ILE A 58 -1.64 -5.71 -4.20
CA ILE A 58 -1.77 -5.57 -5.64
C ILE A 58 -1.85 -4.08 -5.96
N ASN A 59 -0.90 -3.57 -6.74
CA ASN A 59 -0.92 -2.19 -7.24
C ASN A 59 -0.99 -2.20 -8.77
N ALA A 60 -1.95 -1.47 -9.35
CA ALA A 60 -2.13 -1.35 -10.80
C ALA A 60 -2.14 -2.69 -11.57
N GLY A 61 -2.66 -3.76 -10.94
CA GLY A 61 -2.71 -5.11 -11.52
C GLY A 61 -1.42 -5.93 -11.38
N LYS A 62 -0.40 -5.43 -10.68
CA LYS A 62 0.82 -6.17 -10.33
C LYS A 62 0.79 -6.55 -8.85
N ILE A 63 1.15 -7.80 -8.54
CA ILE A 63 1.36 -8.25 -7.16
C ILE A 63 2.71 -7.73 -6.69
N LEU A 64 2.71 -6.99 -5.58
CA LEU A 64 3.92 -6.46 -4.94
C LEU A 64 4.56 -7.53 -4.05
N GLU A 65 5.85 -7.76 -4.25
CA GLU A 65 6.64 -8.67 -3.42
C GLU A 65 7.15 -8.00 -2.16
N ASN A 66 7.37 -8.81 -1.12
CA ASN A 66 7.88 -8.39 0.20
C ASN A 66 9.24 -7.66 0.11
N ASN A 67 10.04 -7.99 -0.91
CA ASN A 67 11.36 -7.41 -1.13
C ASN A 67 11.30 -6.02 -1.79
N TRP A 68 10.15 -5.61 -2.34
CA TRP A 68 9.97 -4.31 -2.96
C TRP A 68 9.78 -3.20 -1.92
N THR A 69 10.20 -1.99 -2.26
CA THR A 69 9.98 -0.79 -1.47
C THR A 69 8.74 -0.03 -1.96
N ILE A 70 8.22 0.89 -1.15
CA ILE A 70 7.10 1.75 -1.55
C ILE A 70 7.48 2.57 -2.76
N THR A 71 8.72 3.06 -2.84
CA THR A 71 9.23 3.72 -4.04
C THR A 71 9.03 2.84 -5.27
N ASP A 72 9.47 1.58 -5.24
CA ASP A 72 9.34 0.69 -6.40
C ASP A 72 7.86 0.47 -6.78
N ALA A 73 6.99 0.31 -5.77
CA ALA A 73 5.55 0.18 -5.97
C ALA A 73 4.88 1.46 -6.53
N ALA A 74 5.37 2.65 -6.15
CA ALA A 74 4.80 3.94 -6.53
C ALA A 74 5.38 4.50 -7.84
N SER A 75 6.62 4.15 -8.19
CA SER A 75 7.39 4.72 -9.30
C SER A 75 7.00 4.21 -10.69
N HIS A 76 6.00 3.34 -10.83
CA HIS A 76 5.59 2.83 -12.16
C HIS A 76 4.56 3.72 -12.88
N ASP A 77 4.25 4.90 -12.35
CA ASP A 77 3.44 5.93 -13.03
C ASP A 77 4.32 6.91 -13.85
N GLU A 78 5.32 6.41 -14.57
CA GLU A 78 5.95 7.18 -15.65
C GLU A 78 5.17 6.99 -16.96
N ARG A 79 3.87 7.34 -16.95
CA ARG A 79 3.23 7.82 -18.19
C ARG A 79 3.27 9.34 -18.13
N PRO A 80 3.73 10.05 -19.18
CA PRO A 80 3.60 11.50 -19.24
C PRO A 80 2.13 11.84 -19.47
N LEU A 81 1.32 11.82 -18.40
CA LEU A 81 0.01 12.44 -18.37
C LEU A 81 0.14 13.79 -17.69
N ALA A 82 -0.63 14.74 -18.20
CA ALA A 82 -0.62 16.14 -17.84
C ALA A 82 -0.48 16.41 -16.33
N LYS A 83 0.17 17.53 -16.03
CA LYS A 83 0.51 18.04 -14.70
C LYS A 83 -0.75 18.34 -13.88
N ASP A 84 -1.36 17.32 -13.29
CA ASP A 84 -2.33 17.46 -12.21
C ASP A 84 -1.59 17.24 -10.88
N PRO A 85 -1.41 18.26 -10.04
CA PRO A 85 -0.59 18.18 -8.82
C PRO A 85 -1.28 17.43 -7.67
N LYS A 86 -2.15 16.46 -7.97
CA LYS A 86 -3.06 15.91 -6.96
C LYS A 86 -3.03 14.40 -6.93
N THR A 87 -2.20 13.96 -5.97
CA THR A 87 -2.43 12.81 -5.10
C THR A 87 -1.63 11.56 -5.44
N ASN A 88 -0.54 11.36 -4.70
CA ASN A 88 0.23 10.11 -4.52
C ASN A 88 -0.60 8.92 -3.97
N ARG A 89 -1.88 8.77 -4.34
CA ARG A 89 -2.72 7.64 -3.92
C ARG A 89 -2.35 6.42 -4.73
N CYS A 90 -1.37 5.65 -4.26
CA CYS A 90 -1.27 4.26 -4.70
C CYS A 90 -2.45 3.51 -4.07
N ALA A 91 -3.37 3.07 -4.92
CA ALA A 91 -4.52 2.26 -4.51
C ALA A 91 -4.09 0.79 -4.50
N CYS A 92 -3.63 0.31 -3.35
CA CYS A 92 -3.25 -1.09 -3.20
C CYS A 92 -4.50 -1.92 -2.83
N THR A 93 -4.78 -2.96 -3.60
CA THR A 93 -5.81 -3.95 -3.26
C THR A 93 -5.17 -5.07 -2.47
N ILE A 94 -5.78 -5.45 -1.35
CA ILE A 94 -5.43 -6.62 -0.55
C ILE A 94 -6.39 -7.74 -0.95
N LEU A 95 -5.83 -8.82 -1.50
CA LEU A 95 -6.53 -10.09 -1.72
C LEU A 95 -6.16 -11.10 -0.65
#